data_AF-A0A968MLM0-F1
#
_entry.id   AF-A0A968MLM0-F1
#
_cell.length_a   1.000
_cell.length_b   1.000
_cell.length_c   1.000
_cell.angle_alpha   90.00
_cell.angle_beta   90.00
_cell.angle_gamma   90.00
#
_symmetry.space_group_name_H-M   'P 1'
#
loop_
_entity.id
_entity.type
_entity.pdbx_description
1 polymer ?
#
loop_
_entity_poly.entity_id
_entity_poly.type
_entity_poly.pdbx_seq_one_letter_code
_entity_poly.pdbx_strand_id
1 'polypeptide(L)'
;MAIGVCIGCLRGEAALREARALILELQAELTVAQQQVAELSKVNELQAADLDRMKQALETGRSGPNQPERVHPDQLGLAFERLVRAIVDEEQKNAVQPTPSANDEGEETPSRKRKGGRRRLAEQDLPVIDERIVPPEVEACGGKGWRRINEEVTERIAYQPGRFVRIRTTREIWVPCDEQGRWLGAPVTAPLPDWAIPNLMADTSVIASIILSKYGFSCRSTVKSR
;
A
#
# COMPACT_ATOMS: atom_id res chain seq x y z
N MET A 1 17.12 92.51 10.10
CA MET A 1 17.55 91.78 11.31
C MET A 1 17.61 90.30 10.97
N ALA A 2 18.80 89.77 10.69
CA ALA A 2 18.99 88.34 10.47
C ALA A 2 19.19 87.69 11.86
N ILE A 3 18.22 86.89 12.30
CA ILE A 3 18.32 86.12 13.54
C ILE A 3 19.35 85.02 13.28
N GLY A 4 20.56 85.17 13.84
CA GLY A 4 21.62 84.17 13.71
C GLY A 4 21.21 82.88 14.41
N VAL A 5 21.00 81.81 13.64
CA VAL A 5 20.69 80.48 14.19
C VAL A 5 21.94 79.95 14.90
N CYS A 6 21.82 79.67 16.20
CA CYS A 6 22.92 79.10 16.99
C CYS A 6 23.27 77.68 16.49
N ILE A 7 24.55 77.34 16.40
CA ILE A 7 25.07 76.03 15.93
C ILE A 7 24.45 74.85 16.70
N GLY A 8 24.13 75.04 17.99
CA GLY A 8 23.44 74.04 18.81
C GLY A 8 22.00 73.77 18.38
N CYS A 9 21.27 74.79 17.91
CA CYS A 9 19.92 74.62 17.37
C CYS A 9 19.95 73.84 16.05
N LEU A 10 20.93 74.10 15.17
CA LEU A 10 21.09 73.37 13.91
C LEU A 10 21.42 71.88 14.13
N ARG A 11 22.28 71.57 15.11
CA ARG A 11 22.59 70.18 15.49
C ARG A 11 21.39 69.47 16.11
N GLY A 12 20.62 70.16 16.95
CA GLY A 12 19.38 69.63 17.52
C GLY A 12 18.33 69.33 16.45
N GLU A 13 18.16 70.21 15.46
CA GLU A 13 17.28 69.97 14.33
C GLU A 13 17.74 68.80 13.46
N ALA A 14 19.05 68.66 13.22
CA ALA A 14 19.61 67.51 12.50
C ALA A 14 19.33 66.20 13.23
N ALA A 15 19.61 66.13 14.54
CA ALA A 15 19.34 64.96 15.36
C ALA A 15 17.83 64.62 15.43
N LEU A 16 16.96 65.62 15.48
CA LEU A 16 15.50 65.42 15.41
C LEU A 16 15.04 64.91 14.05
N ARG A 17 15.68 65.34 12.95
CA ARG A 17 15.39 64.81 11.60
C ARG A 17 15.85 63.37 11.46
N GLU A 18 17.04 63.04 11.96
CA GLU A 18 17.56 61.66 11.98
C GLU A 18 16.67 60.75 12.84
N ALA A 19 16.29 61.17 14.05
CA ALA A 19 15.38 60.41 14.89
C ALA A 19 13.99 60.21 14.24
N ARG A 20 13.46 61.22 13.54
CA ARG A 20 12.20 61.09 12.79
C ARG A 20 12.34 60.14 11.60
N ALA A 21 13.47 60.15 10.89
CA ALA A 21 13.74 59.21 9.81
C ALA A 21 13.77 57.76 10.32
N LEU A 22 14.48 57.52 11.43
CA LEU A 22 14.52 56.20 12.08
C LEU A 22 13.14 55.75 12.56
N ILE A 23 12.32 56.65 13.12
CA ILE A 23 10.94 56.32 13.52
C ILE A 23 10.09 55.91 12.31
N LEU A 24 10.24 56.58 11.17
CA LEU A 24 9.52 56.23 9.95
C LEU A 24 9.97 54.88 9.39
N GLU A 25 11.27 54.59 9.41
CA GLU A 25 11.82 53.28 9.01
C GLU A 25 11.28 52.16 9.90
N LEU A 26 11.35 52.33 11.23
CA LEU A 26 10.80 51.35 12.18
C LEU A 26 9.29 51.18 12.02
N GLN A 27 8.56 52.25 11.73
CA GLN A 27 7.12 52.17 11.43
C GLN A 27 6.86 51.37 10.15
N ALA A 28 7.68 51.57 9.10
CA ALA A 28 7.57 50.78 7.88
C ALA A 28 7.86 49.29 8.15
N GLU A 29 8.91 48.97 8.90
CA GLU A 29 9.22 47.59 9.31
C GLU A 29 8.10 46.94 10.12
N LEU A 30 7.50 47.68 11.07
CA LEU A 30 6.35 47.18 11.82
C LEU A 30 5.14 46.90 10.94
N THR A 31 4.85 47.75 9.95
CA THR A 31 3.75 47.50 9.02
C THR A 31 3.99 46.26 8.16
N VAL A 32 5.22 46.03 7.70
CA VAL A 32 5.60 44.83 6.93
C VAL A 32 5.50 43.58 7.82
N ALA A 33 6.01 43.63 9.04
CA ALA A 33 5.91 42.52 9.97
C ALA A 33 4.44 42.19 10.32
N GLN A 34 3.60 43.21 10.52
CA GLN A 34 2.16 43.03 10.74
C GLN A 34 1.45 42.39 9.54
N GLN A 35 1.83 42.77 8.31
CA GLN A 35 1.32 42.15 7.10
C GLN A 35 1.71 40.67 7.02
N GLN A 36 2.97 40.33 7.28
CA GLN A 36 3.45 38.94 7.30
C GLN A 36 2.71 38.11 8.35
N VAL A 37 2.52 38.64 9.55
CA VAL A 37 1.76 37.95 10.61
C VAL A 37 0.30 37.72 10.17
N ALA A 38 -0.33 38.69 9.53
CA ALA A 38 -1.70 38.56 9.02
C ALA A 38 -1.82 37.58 7.85
N GLU A 39 -0.79 37.44 7.01
CA GLU A 39 -0.75 36.43 5.95
C GLU A 39 -0.56 35.03 6.53
N LEU A 40 0.38 34.86 7.46
CA LEU A 40 0.64 33.59 8.12
C LEU A 40 -0.56 33.13 8.97
N SER A 41 -1.27 34.05 9.63
CA SER A 41 -2.48 33.70 10.38
C SER A 41 -3.58 33.15 9.46
N LYS A 42 -3.79 33.77 8.29
CA LYS A 42 -4.73 33.27 7.27
C LYS A 42 -4.35 31.89 6.76
N VAL A 43 -3.06 31.64 6.50
CA VAL A 43 -2.59 30.31 6.06
C VAL A 43 -2.82 29.27 7.15
N ASN A 44 -2.53 29.59 8.40
CA ASN A 44 -2.79 28.70 9.54
C ASN A 44 -4.29 28.39 9.68
N GLU A 45 -5.16 29.39 9.50
CA GLU A 45 -6.62 29.19 9.51
C GLU A 45 -7.08 28.23 8.40
N LEU A 46 -6.56 28.39 7.18
CA LEU A 46 -6.86 27.50 6.06
C LEU A 46 -6.36 26.07 6.33
N GLN A 47 -5.13 25.92 6.83
CA GLN A 47 -4.57 24.62 7.20
C GLN A 47 -5.36 23.95 8.33
N ALA A 48 -5.83 24.71 9.32
CA ALA A 48 -6.69 24.20 10.38
C ALA A 48 -8.02 23.68 9.82
N ALA A 49 -8.66 24.43 8.91
CA ALA A 49 -9.87 23.99 8.24
C ALA A 49 -9.67 22.72 7.40
N ASP A 50 -8.54 22.60 6.71
CA ASP A 50 -8.18 21.39 5.95
C ASP A 50 -7.95 20.18 6.87
N LEU A 51 -7.23 20.37 7.97
CA LEU A 51 -7.02 19.33 8.96
C LEU A 51 -8.34 18.87 9.57
N ASP A 52 -9.26 19.79 9.87
CA ASP A 52 -10.57 19.45 10.42
C ASP A 52 -11.44 18.72 9.39
N ARG A 53 -11.38 19.11 8.11
CA ARG A 53 -12.00 18.36 7.02
C ARG A 53 -11.43 16.94 6.91
N MET A 54 -10.10 16.78 7.00
CA MET A 54 -9.47 15.46 6.95
C MET A 54 -9.80 14.62 8.18
N LYS A 55 -9.83 15.21 9.39
CA LYS A 55 -10.26 14.52 10.61
C LYS A 55 -11.71 14.07 10.49
N GLN A 56 -12.61 14.93 10.02
CA GLN A 56 -14.00 14.57 9.77
C GLN A 56 -14.10 13.45 8.72
N ALA A 57 -13.30 13.49 7.65
CA ALA A 57 -13.24 12.42 6.67
C ALA A 57 -12.71 11.10 7.27
N LEU A 58 -11.75 11.16 8.19
CA LEU A 58 -11.27 9.99 8.92
C LEU A 58 -12.27 9.50 9.97
N GLU A 59 -13.05 10.38 10.61
CA GLU A 59 -14.06 10.03 11.61
C GLU A 59 -15.34 9.46 10.97
N THR A 60 -15.80 10.07 9.87
CA THR A 60 -16.93 9.58 9.07
C THR A 60 -16.53 8.37 8.23
N GLY A 61 -15.31 8.38 7.68
CA GLY A 61 -14.69 7.30 6.92
C GLY A 61 -13.90 6.32 7.77
N ARG A 62 -14.16 6.23 9.09
CA ARG A 62 -13.50 5.32 10.04
C ARG A 62 -13.96 3.87 9.88
N SER A 63 -13.81 3.40 8.66
CA SER A 63 -13.24 2.11 8.35
C SER A 63 -11.89 1.98 9.06
N GLY A 64 -11.84 1.17 10.13
CA GLY A 64 -10.57 0.78 10.76
C GLY A 64 -9.63 0.05 9.78
N PRO A 65 -8.41 -0.33 10.20
CA PRO A 65 -7.56 -1.19 9.38
C PRO A 65 -8.38 -2.43 8.99
N ASN A 66 -8.55 -2.64 7.68
CA ASN A 66 -9.38 -3.68 7.03
C ASN A 66 -10.86 -3.37 6.73
N GLN A 67 -11.29 -2.11 6.66
CA GLN A 67 -12.60 -1.81 6.08
C GLN A 67 -12.45 -1.09 4.72
N PRO A 68 -13.16 -1.56 3.68
CA PRO A 68 -13.11 -0.94 2.37
C PRO A 68 -13.77 0.44 2.45
N GLU A 69 -13.12 1.44 1.85
CA GLU A 69 -13.65 2.79 1.67
C GLU A 69 -15.01 2.71 0.96
N ARG A 70 -16.09 2.80 1.73
CA ARG A 70 -17.44 2.85 1.19
C ARG A 70 -17.76 4.30 0.90
N VAL A 71 -17.66 4.68 -0.36
CA VAL A 71 -18.22 5.94 -0.85
C VAL A 71 -19.72 5.95 -0.51
N HIS A 72 -20.19 7.02 0.14
CA HIS A 72 -21.60 7.15 0.51
C HIS A 72 -22.46 7.08 -0.76
N PRO A 73 -23.60 6.35 -0.76
CA PRO A 73 -24.44 6.19 -1.96
C PRO A 73 -24.86 7.53 -2.58
N ASP A 74 -25.04 8.56 -1.77
CA ASP A 74 -25.38 9.92 -2.24
C ASP A 74 -24.25 10.58 -3.05
N GLN A 75 -22.98 10.20 -2.82
CA GLN A 75 -21.84 10.64 -3.64
C GLN A 75 -21.69 9.80 -4.92
N LEU A 76 -22.14 8.55 -4.92
CA LEU A 76 -22.21 7.69 -6.11
C LEU A 76 -23.38 8.07 -7.04
N GLY A 77 -24.36 8.81 -6.53
CA GLY A 77 -25.61 9.14 -7.22
C GLY A 77 -25.43 9.80 -8.58
N LEU A 78 -24.50 10.77 -8.72
CA LEU A 78 -24.46 11.59 -9.93
C LEU A 78 -23.96 10.85 -11.19
N ALA A 79 -23.06 9.87 -11.03
CA ALA A 79 -22.51 9.13 -12.16
C ALA A 79 -23.25 7.80 -12.43
N PHE A 80 -23.81 7.17 -11.39
CA PHE A 80 -24.37 5.82 -11.48
C PHE A 80 -25.91 5.77 -11.48
N GLU A 81 -26.62 6.85 -11.19
CA GLU A 81 -28.09 6.88 -11.22
C GLU A 81 -28.67 6.38 -12.55
N ARG A 82 -28.04 6.74 -13.69
CA ARG A 82 -28.46 6.28 -15.02
C ARG A 82 -28.31 4.76 -15.20
N LEU A 83 -27.26 4.18 -14.63
CA LEU A 83 -26.98 2.75 -14.75
C LEU A 83 -27.86 1.93 -13.81
N VAL A 84 -28.11 2.43 -12.60
CA VAL A 84 -29.00 1.78 -11.61
C VAL A 84 -30.45 1.79 -12.11
N ARG A 85 -30.94 2.90 -12.67
CA ARG A 85 -32.28 2.94 -13.28
C ARG A 85 -32.42 1.92 -14.43
N ALA A 86 -31.40 1.80 -15.28
CA ALA A 86 -31.41 0.82 -16.37
C ALA A 86 -31.43 -0.64 -15.87
N ILE A 87 -30.79 -0.95 -14.74
CA ILE A 87 -30.80 -2.31 -14.16
C ILE A 87 -32.15 -2.60 -13.49
N VAL A 88 -32.72 -1.64 -12.75
CA VAL A 88 -34.03 -1.80 -12.08
C VAL A 88 -35.16 -1.97 -13.11
N ASP A 89 -35.11 -1.26 -14.23
CA ASP A 89 -36.08 -1.40 -15.33
C ASP A 89 -35.99 -2.77 -16.02
N GLU A 90 -34.83 -3.44 -16.01
CA GLU A 90 -34.63 -4.78 -16.56
C GLU A 90 -35.07 -5.89 -15.58
N GLU A 91 -34.86 -5.70 -14.27
CA GLU A 91 -35.33 -6.64 -13.24
C GLU A 91 -36.87 -6.67 -13.14
N GLN A 92 -37.53 -5.53 -13.32
CA GLN A 92 -39.01 -5.46 -13.26
C GLN A 92 -39.70 -6.12 -14.46
N LYS A 93 -39.03 -6.23 -15.62
CA LYS A 93 -39.57 -6.94 -16.79
C LYS A 93 -39.50 -8.47 -16.65
N ASN A 94 -38.55 -8.98 -15.86
CA ASN A 94 -38.34 -10.42 -15.67
C ASN A 94 -39.13 -11.02 -14.49
N ALA A 95 -39.85 -10.22 -13.70
CA ALA A 95 -40.49 -10.64 -12.45
C ALA A 95 -41.94 -11.15 -12.58
N VAL A 96 -42.42 -11.53 -13.77
CA VAL A 96 -43.79 -12.08 -13.94
C VAL A 96 -43.75 -13.51 -14.47
N GLN A 97 -43.42 -14.48 -13.62
CA GLN A 97 -44.02 -15.83 -13.62
C GLN A 97 -43.96 -16.43 -12.20
N PRO A 98 -45.11 -16.70 -11.54
CA PRO A 98 -45.15 -17.44 -10.28
C PRO A 98 -45.73 -18.84 -10.47
N THR A 99 -45.15 -19.87 -9.83
CA THR A 99 -45.89 -20.98 -9.17
C THR A 99 -45.00 -21.76 -8.18
N PRO A 100 -45.59 -22.46 -7.19
CA PRO A 100 -45.00 -22.65 -5.86
C PRO A 100 -44.87 -24.13 -5.38
N SER A 101 -44.39 -24.27 -4.12
CA SER A 101 -44.44 -25.43 -3.19
C SER A 101 -43.34 -26.50 -3.31
N ALA A 102 -42.82 -27.13 -2.24
CA ALA A 102 -42.91 -26.97 -0.79
C ALA A 102 -41.88 -27.94 -0.14
N ASN A 103 -41.43 -27.61 1.08
CA ASN A 103 -40.85 -28.43 2.16
C ASN A 103 -39.54 -29.22 1.89
N ASP A 104 -38.52 -29.03 2.72
CA ASP A 104 -38.41 -29.76 3.99
C ASP A 104 -37.28 -29.20 4.88
N GLU A 105 -37.47 -29.35 6.18
CA GLU A 105 -36.66 -28.78 7.26
C GLU A 105 -35.31 -29.50 7.41
N GLY A 106 -34.25 -28.72 7.57
CA GLY A 106 -32.93 -29.20 7.93
C GLY A 106 -32.13 -28.05 8.53
N GLU A 107 -32.18 -27.92 9.85
CA GLU A 107 -31.33 -27.04 10.65
C GLU A 107 -29.86 -27.47 10.50
N GLU A 108 -29.22 -27.04 9.42
CA GLU A 108 -27.77 -26.95 9.36
C GLU A 108 -27.36 -25.57 9.86
N THR A 109 -26.82 -25.53 11.07
CA THR A 109 -26.07 -24.38 11.58
C THR A 109 -25.13 -23.90 10.48
N PRO A 110 -25.19 -22.63 10.03
CA PRO A 110 -24.32 -22.16 8.96
C PRO A 110 -22.90 -22.15 9.51
N SER A 111 -22.17 -23.22 9.24
CA SER A 111 -20.72 -23.26 9.21
C SER A 111 -20.30 -21.97 8.51
N ARG A 112 -19.66 -21.06 9.26
CA ARG A 112 -19.09 -19.83 8.71
C ARG A 112 -18.11 -20.27 7.64
N LYS A 113 -18.56 -20.34 6.37
CA LYS A 113 -17.71 -20.48 5.20
C LYS A 113 -16.65 -19.40 5.36
N ARG A 114 -15.41 -19.81 5.67
CA ARG A 114 -14.28 -18.90 5.82
C ARG A 114 -14.15 -18.14 4.51
N LYS A 115 -14.65 -16.92 4.48
CA LYS A 115 -14.58 -16.05 3.30
C LYS A 115 -13.10 -15.71 3.09
N GLY A 116 -12.54 -16.11 1.95
CA GLY A 116 -11.35 -15.48 1.37
C GLY A 116 -9.98 -15.92 1.89
N GLY A 117 -9.71 -17.23 1.96
CA GLY A 117 -8.31 -17.69 1.96
C GLY A 117 -7.62 -17.36 0.63
N ARG A 118 -6.28 -17.19 0.65
CA ARG A 118 -5.48 -17.13 -0.59
C ARG A 118 -5.81 -18.35 -1.45
N ARG A 119 -6.18 -18.14 -2.72
CA ARG A 119 -6.47 -19.25 -3.65
C ARG A 119 -5.24 -20.16 -3.69
N ARG A 120 -5.45 -21.48 -3.59
CA ARG A 120 -4.34 -22.43 -3.62
C ARG A 120 -3.80 -22.50 -5.04
N LEU A 121 -2.49 -22.33 -5.21
CA LEU A 121 -1.85 -22.49 -6.52
C LEU A 121 -1.94 -23.92 -7.03
N ALA A 122 -1.98 -24.90 -6.12
CA ALA A 122 -2.25 -26.30 -6.40
C ALA A 122 -3.50 -26.52 -7.27
N GLU A 123 -4.55 -25.71 -7.09
CA GLU A 123 -5.85 -25.83 -7.80
C GLU A 123 -5.83 -25.22 -9.20
N GLN A 124 -4.74 -24.55 -9.60
CA GLN A 124 -4.62 -23.96 -10.92
C GLN A 124 -3.83 -24.88 -11.84
N ASP A 125 -4.30 -25.04 -13.07
CA ASP A 125 -3.66 -25.81 -14.14
C ASP A 125 -2.46 -25.05 -14.73
N LEU A 126 -1.45 -24.78 -13.89
CA LEU A 126 -0.19 -24.16 -14.29
C LEU A 126 0.90 -25.23 -14.47
N PRO A 127 1.79 -25.06 -15.48
CA PRO A 127 2.99 -25.88 -15.59
C PRO A 127 3.85 -25.74 -14.34
N VAL A 128 4.33 -26.88 -13.81
CA VAL A 128 5.03 -26.96 -12.53
C VAL A 128 6.53 -27.12 -12.74
N ILE A 129 7.32 -26.36 -11.99
CA ILE A 129 8.77 -26.51 -11.88
C ILE A 129 9.06 -26.92 -10.44
N ASP A 130 9.54 -28.14 -10.24
CA ASP A 130 9.87 -28.68 -8.92
C ASP A 130 11.34 -28.40 -8.60
N GLU A 131 11.57 -27.69 -7.50
CA GLU A 131 12.89 -27.39 -6.95
C GLU A 131 13.04 -28.08 -5.61
N ARG A 132 13.97 -29.04 -5.52
CA ARG A 132 14.23 -29.78 -4.28
C ARG A 132 15.47 -29.21 -3.62
N ILE A 133 15.35 -28.85 -2.34
CA ILE A 133 16.45 -28.35 -1.52
C ILE A 133 16.72 -29.34 -0.40
N VAL A 134 17.91 -29.94 -0.45
CA VAL A 134 18.44 -30.87 0.54
C VAL A 134 19.33 -30.08 1.51
N PRO A 135 19.33 -30.37 2.82
CA PRO A 135 20.28 -29.75 3.74
C PRO A 135 21.73 -30.09 3.35
N PRO A 136 22.67 -29.13 3.45
CA PRO A 136 24.05 -29.33 3.03
C PRO A 136 24.77 -30.44 3.83
N GLU A 137 24.40 -30.62 5.09
CA GLU A 137 24.93 -31.69 5.97
C GLU A 137 24.57 -33.09 5.46
N VAL A 138 23.35 -33.24 4.94
CA VAL A 138 22.85 -34.51 4.39
C VAL A 138 23.44 -34.78 3.02
N GLU A 139 23.55 -33.73 2.19
CA GLU A 139 24.16 -33.81 0.87
C GLU A 139 25.65 -34.18 0.96
N ALA A 140 26.38 -33.61 1.93
CA ALA A 140 27.78 -33.93 2.18
C ALA A 140 28.03 -35.41 2.54
N CYS A 141 27.09 -36.03 3.26
CA CYS A 141 27.15 -37.45 3.61
C CYS A 141 26.48 -38.38 2.58
N GLY A 142 25.96 -37.84 1.47
CA GLY A 142 25.20 -38.59 0.47
C GLY A 142 23.97 -39.31 1.06
N GLY A 143 23.40 -38.79 2.15
CA GLY A 143 22.23 -39.36 2.84
C GLY A 143 22.51 -40.58 3.74
N LYS A 144 23.77 -40.99 3.95
CA LYS A 144 24.10 -42.10 4.87
C LYS A 144 23.96 -41.66 6.33
N GLY A 145 23.23 -42.42 7.14
CA GLY A 145 22.96 -42.08 8.54
C GLY A 145 21.87 -41.02 8.74
N TRP A 146 21.11 -40.70 7.69
CA TRP A 146 20.01 -39.73 7.75
C TRP A 146 18.72 -40.35 7.24
N ARG A 147 17.60 -39.98 7.86
CA ARG A 147 16.25 -40.35 7.41
C ARG A 147 15.42 -39.11 7.14
N ARG A 148 14.77 -39.07 5.98
CA ARG A 148 13.80 -38.04 5.61
C ARG A 148 12.52 -38.24 6.43
N ILE A 149 12.10 -37.22 7.17
CA ILE A 149 10.88 -37.27 7.98
C ILE A 149 9.75 -36.52 7.31
N ASN A 150 10.00 -35.27 6.96
CA ASN A 150 8.97 -34.34 6.49
C ASN A 150 9.49 -33.47 5.36
N GLU A 151 8.56 -32.77 4.73
CA GLU A 151 8.82 -31.88 3.61
C GLU A 151 8.06 -30.58 3.83
N GLU A 152 8.76 -29.45 3.78
CA GLU A 152 8.17 -28.13 3.74
C GLU A 152 8.02 -27.70 2.27
N VAL A 153 6.77 -27.70 1.79
CA VAL A 153 6.46 -27.31 0.42
C VAL A 153 6.03 -25.85 0.38
N THR A 154 6.68 -25.07 -0.47
CA THR A 154 6.33 -23.67 -0.72
C THR A 154 6.07 -23.48 -2.21
N GLU A 155 4.92 -22.89 -2.55
CA GLU A 155 4.50 -22.70 -3.93
C GLU A 155 4.47 -21.21 -4.28
N ARG A 156 5.07 -20.86 -5.43
CA ARG A 156 5.11 -19.50 -5.96
C ARG A 156 4.73 -19.48 -7.44
N ILE A 157 4.17 -18.37 -7.92
CA ILE A 157 3.98 -18.13 -9.35
C ILE A 157 5.20 -17.40 -9.89
N ALA A 158 5.83 -17.94 -10.93
CA ALA A 158 6.84 -17.27 -11.72
C ALA A 158 6.34 -16.95 -13.13
N TYR A 159 6.97 -15.97 -13.76
CA TYR A 159 6.66 -15.53 -15.11
C TYR A 159 7.77 -15.96 -16.07
N GLN A 160 7.40 -16.69 -17.11
CA GLN A 160 8.23 -16.89 -18.29
C GLN A 160 7.59 -16.13 -19.45
N PRO A 161 8.36 -15.59 -20.42
CA PRO A 161 7.77 -14.93 -21.57
C PRO A 161 6.69 -15.80 -22.23
N GLY A 162 5.45 -15.30 -22.24
CA GLY A 162 4.29 -15.98 -22.81
C GLY A 162 3.53 -16.95 -21.89
N ARG A 163 3.97 -17.21 -20.65
CA ARG A 163 3.23 -18.09 -19.70
C ARG A 163 3.58 -17.88 -18.24
N PHE A 164 2.63 -18.19 -17.36
CA PHE A 164 2.90 -18.33 -15.92
C PHE A 164 3.24 -19.78 -15.60
N VAL A 165 4.21 -19.97 -14.70
CA VAL A 165 4.65 -21.27 -14.21
C VAL A 165 4.52 -21.29 -12.68
N ARG A 166 4.25 -22.45 -12.11
CA ARG A 166 4.22 -22.67 -10.66
C ARG A 166 5.57 -23.25 -10.24
N ILE A 167 6.36 -22.49 -9.49
CA ILE A 167 7.57 -23.00 -8.84
C ILE A 167 7.16 -23.63 -7.52
N ARG A 168 7.43 -24.93 -7.37
CA ARG A 168 7.24 -25.67 -6.14
C ARG A 168 8.61 -25.95 -5.53
N THR A 169 8.93 -25.22 -4.47
CA THR A 169 10.16 -25.43 -3.72
C THR A 169 9.88 -26.35 -2.54
N THR A 170 10.45 -27.55 -2.60
CA THR A 170 10.34 -28.61 -1.59
C THR A 170 11.62 -28.64 -0.75
N ARG A 171 11.51 -28.15 0.48
CA ARG A 171 12.59 -28.20 1.47
C ARG A 171 12.46 -29.45 2.30
N GLU A 172 13.49 -30.27 2.30
CA GLU A 172 13.46 -31.54 3.01
C GLU A 172 13.89 -31.39 4.46
N ILE A 173 13.20 -32.12 5.34
CA ILE A 173 13.53 -32.24 6.76
C ILE A 173 14.07 -33.64 6.99
N TRP A 174 15.30 -33.70 7.48
CA TRP A 174 16.05 -34.93 7.73
C TRP A 174 16.37 -35.06 9.22
N VAL A 175 16.49 -36.29 9.71
CA VAL A 175 16.92 -36.60 11.09
C VAL A 175 18.07 -37.59 11.04
N PRO A 176 19.12 -37.39 11.85
CA PRO A 176 20.20 -38.37 11.96
C PRO A 176 19.68 -39.66 12.61
N CYS A 177 20.00 -40.80 12.02
CA CYS A 177 19.54 -42.12 12.44
C CYS A 177 20.67 -43.15 12.47
N ASP A 178 20.60 -44.08 13.44
CA ASP A 178 21.48 -45.25 13.52
C ASP A 178 21.17 -46.27 12.40
N GLU A 179 22.02 -47.29 12.25
CA GLU A 179 21.77 -48.46 11.38
C GLU A 179 20.48 -49.21 11.72
N GLN A 180 20.06 -49.21 13.00
CA GLN A 180 18.77 -49.77 13.43
C GLN A 180 17.60 -48.79 13.27
N GLY A 181 17.85 -47.59 12.74
CA GLY A 181 16.82 -46.62 12.43
C GLY A 181 16.26 -45.86 13.63
N ARG A 182 16.94 -45.86 14.77
CA ARG A 182 16.60 -45.01 15.92
C ARG A 182 17.09 -43.59 15.69
N TRP A 183 16.31 -42.61 16.15
CA TRP A 183 16.66 -41.19 16.04
C TRP A 183 17.80 -40.85 16.99
N LEU A 184 18.85 -40.25 16.46
CA LEU A 184 20.06 -39.89 17.20
C LEU A 184 20.06 -38.43 17.68
N GLY A 185 19.23 -37.58 17.08
CA GLY A 185 19.31 -36.14 17.32
C GLY A 185 18.15 -35.35 16.73
N ALA A 186 18.32 -34.03 16.72
CA ALA A 186 17.32 -33.09 16.25
C ALA A 186 17.16 -33.11 14.72
N PRO A 187 15.96 -32.78 14.20
CA PRO A 187 15.74 -32.60 12.77
C PRO A 187 16.50 -31.41 12.21
N VAL A 188 17.12 -31.62 11.05
CA VAL A 188 17.82 -30.62 10.25
C VAL A 188 16.95 -30.32 9.03
N THR A 189 16.58 -29.05 8.90
CA THR A 189 15.77 -28.54 7.80
C THR A 189 16.66 -27.80 6.81
N ALA A 190 16.40 -27.98 5.51
CA ALA A 190 17.12 -27.25 4.47
C ALA A 190 16.96 -25.73 4.67
N PRO A 191 17.98 -24.90 4.41
CA PRO A 191 17.87 -23.44 4.56
C PRO A 191 16.73 -22.88 3.69
N LEU A 192 16.08 -21.83 4.18
CA LEU A 192 15.06 -21.12 3.41
C LEU A 192 15.77 -20.30 2.31
N PRO A 193 15.31 -20.35 1.04
CA PRO A 193 15.85 -19.47 0.02
C PRO A 193 15.59 -18.00 0.35
N ASP A 194 16.57 -17.15 0.05
CA ASP A 194 16.47 -15.71 0.24
C ASP A 194 15.58 -15.09 -0.86
N TRP A 195 14.27 -15.11 -0.62
CA TRP A 195 13.30 -14.45 -1.50
C TRP A 195 13.28 -12.94 -1.27
N ALA A 196 13.13 -12.16 -2.35
CA ALA A 196 13.08 -10.71 -2.28
C ALA A 196 11.98 -10.17 -1.35
N ILE A 197 10.83 -10.85 -1.27
CA ILE A 197 9.72 -10.49 -0.37
C ILE A 197 9.22 -11.76 0.34
N PRO A 198 9.26 -11.80 1.69
CA PRO A 198 8.78 -12.95 2.45
C PRO A 198 7.25 -13.09 2.33
N ASN A 199 6.75 -14.33 2.38
CA ASN A 199 5.31 -14.68 2.33
C ASN A 199 4.53 -14.26 1.06
N LEU A 200 5.19 -13.66 0.07
CA LEU A 200 4.58 -13.31 -1.20
C LEU A 200 4.41 -14.53 -2.12
N MET A 201 3.29 -14.61 -2.85
CA MET A 201 3.01 -15.72 -3.78
C MET A 201 3.79 -15.57 -5.08
N ALA A 202 4.02 -14.33 -5.47
CA ALA A 202 4.67 -13.95 -6.71
C ALA A 202 6.17 -14.08 -6.52
N ASP A 203 6.80 -14.84 -7.41
CA ASP A 203 8.25 -14.80 -7.59
C ASP A 203 8.69 -13.44 -8.16
N THR A 204 9.97 -13.15 -8.00
CA THR A 204 10.68 -11.98 -8.54
C THR A 204 10.37 -11.73 -10.02
N SER A 205 10.30 -12.79 -10.82
CA SER A 205 9.95 -12.72 -12.25
C SER A 205 8.56 -12.09 -12.51
N VAL A 206 7.55 -12.48 -11.72
CA VAL A 206 6.19 -11.91 -11.83
C VAL A 206 6.21 -10.45 -11.41
N ILE A 207 6.87 -10.13 -10.30
CA ILE A 207 6.97 -8.75 -9.81
C ILE A 207 7.62 -7.86 -10.87
N ALA A 208 8.73 -8.30 -11.46
CA ALA A 208 9.42 -7.60 -12.53
C ALA A 208 8.51 -7.40 -13.75
N SER A 209 7.77 -8.43 -14.16
CA SER A 209 6.84 -8.34 -15.30
C SER A 209 5.73 -7.31 -15.07
N ILE A 210 5.18 -7.23 -13.85
CA ILE A 210 4.14 -6.27 -13.47
C ILE A 210 4.70 -4.85 -13.47
N ILE A 211 5.90 -4.66 -12.88
CA ILE A 211 6.55 -3.35 -12.84
C ILE A 211 6.83 -2.85 -14.26
N LEU A 212 7.41 -3.69 -15.12
CA LEU A 212 7.68 -3.36 -16.51
C LEU A 212 6.39 -3.09 -17.30
N SER A 213 5.35 -3.90 -17.12
CA SER A 213 4.07 -3.69 -17.80
C SER A 213 3.37 -2.39 -17.37
N LYS A 214 3.48 -2.02 -16.09
CA LYS A 214 2.78 -0.85 -15.53
C LYS A 214 3.56 0.45 -15.73
N TYR A 215 4.88 0.40 -15.59
CA TYR A 215 5.73 1.59 -15.53
C TYR A 215 6.80 1.65 -16.63
N GLY A 216 7.07 0.55 -17.33
CA GLY A 216 8.14 0.48 -18.34
C GLY A 216 7.87 1.32 -19.59
N PHE A 217 6.62 1.69 -19.87
CA PHE A 217 6.25 2.43 -21.08
C PHE A 217 6.23 3.97 -20.91
N SER A 218 6.58 4.52 -19.75
CA SER A 218 6.57 5.98 -19.55
C SER A 218 7.71 6.71 -20.29
N CYS A 219 8.76 6.00 -20.71
CA CYS A 219 9.87 6.54 -21.51
C CYS A 219 9.81 6.10 -22.97
N ARG A 220 8.70 6.34 -23.67
CA ARG A 220 8.70 6.35 -25.15
C ARG A 220 9.04 7.76 -25.64
N SER A 221 10.24 8.22 -25.32
CA SER A 221 10.79 9.41 -25.97
C SER A 221 11.04 9.07 -27.44
N THR A 222 10.58 9.98 -28.27
CA THR A 222 10.66 9.98 -29.72
C THR A 222 12.12 9.97 -30.18
N VAL A 223 12.69 8.78 -30.38
CA VAL A 223 13.90 8.67 -31.23
C VAL A 223 13.41 8.55 -32.67
N LYS A 224 13.23 9.70 -33.34
CA LYS A 224 13.17 9.75 -34.80
C LYS A 224 14.54 9.32 -35.31
N SER A 225 14.61 8.15 -35.95
CA SER A 225 15.76 7.74 -36.74
C SER A 225 16.01 8.80 -37.82
N ARG A 226 17.22 9.36 -37.84
CA ARG A 226 17.75 10.13 -38.97
C ARG A 226 18.09 9.20 -40.12
#